data_AF-A0A023J7M9-F1
#
_entry.id   AF-A0A023J7M9-F1
#
_cell.length_a   1.000
_cell.length_b   1.000
_cell.length_c   1.000
_cell.angle_alpha   90.00
_cell.angle_beta   90.00
_cell.angle_gamma   90.00
#
_symmetry.space_group_name_H-M   'P 1'
#
loop_
_entity.id
_entity.type
_entity.pdbx_description
1 polymer ?
#
loop_
_entity_poly.entity_id
_entity_poly.type
_entity_poly.pdbx_seq_one_letter_code
_entity_poly.pdbx_strand_id
1 'polypeptide(L)'
;YFYTGVSDPSPDLPAFTAVGYVDDQQILHYDSETRRQEGCGDWVRGAVDPDFWDKETRTLQGWQAGFDANWVTLQYRYNQSQT
;
A
#
# COMPACT_ATOMS: atom_id res chain seq x y z
N TYR A 1 -5.99 -9.38 -1.13
CA TYR A 1 -5.27 -8.11 -0.99
C TYR A 1 -5.96 -7.25 0.04
N PHE A 2 -5.18 -6.52 0.83
CA PHE A 2 -5.66 -5.53 1.79
C PHE A 2 -4.95 -4.21 1.53
N TYR A 3 -5.70 -3.12 1.60
CA TYR A 3 -5.21 -1.75 1.50
C TYR A 3 -5.62 -1.01 2.76
N THR A 4 -4.63 -0.47 3.45
CA THR A 4 -4.84 0.30 4.67
C THR A 4 -4.28 1.68 4.44
N GLY A 5 -5.06 2.71 4.71
CA GLY A 5 -4.55 4.07 4.81
C GLY A 5 -4.93 4.65 6.17
N VAL A 6 -4.00 5.40 6.76
CA VAL A 6 -4.16 6.02 8.07
C VAL A 6 -3.89 7.51 7.98
N SER A 7 -4.64 8.28 8.77
CA SER A 7 -4.51 9.74 8.79
C SER A 7 -3.35 10.24 9.62
N ASP A 8 -2.95 9.46 10.62
CA ASP A 8 -1.87 9.77 11.54
C ASP A 8 -0.87 8.60 11.51
N PRO A 9 0.12 8.64 10.60
CA PRO A 9 1.10 7.58 10.46
C PRO A 9 2.09 7.56 11.63
N SER A 10 2.66 6.39 11.90
CA SER A 10 3.71 6.20 12.89
C SER A 10 4.85 5.37 12.30
N PRO A 11 6.03 5.27 12.95
CA PRO A 11 7.14 4.48 12.44
C PRO A 11 6.82 3.00 12.17
N ASP A 12 5.82 2.45 12.87
CA ASP A 12 5.37 1.07 12.68
C ASP A 12 4.14 0.96 11.75
N LEU A 13 3.54 2.10 11.37
CA LEU A 13 2.31 2.17 10.59
C LEU A 13 2.38 3.30 9.54
N PRO A 14 2.86 2.98 8.33
CA PRO A 14 2.93 3.92 7.22
C PRO A 14 1.55 4.47 6.84
N ALA A 15 1.53 5.68 6.26
CA ALA A 15 0.31 6.36 5.85
C ALA A 15 -0.54 5.53 4.88
N PHE A 16 0.10 4.70 4.05
CA PHE A 16 -0.57 3.73 3.20
C PHE A 16 0.23 2.42 3.12
N THR A 17 -0.46 1.29 3.19
CA THR A 17 0.11 -0.04 3.04
C THR A 17 -0.79 -0.90 2.15
N ALA A 18 -0.19 -1.68 1.26
CA ALA A 18 -0.87 -2.73 0.52
C ALA A 18 -0.19 -4.07 0.78
N VAL A 19 -0.97 -5.08 1.19
CA VAL A 19 -0.46 -6.43 1.47
C VAL A 19 -1.29 -7.49 0.78
N GLY A 20 -0.63 -8.56 0.34
CA GLY A 20 -1.24 -9.72 -0.30
C GLY A 20 -0.97 -10.97 0.51
N TYR A 21 -2.00 -11.80 0.69
CA TYR A 21 -1.91 -13.10 1.37
C TYR A 21 -2.44 -14.20 0.46
N VAL A 22 -1.79 -15.36 0.53
CA VAL A 22 -2.26 -16.64 -0.04
C VAL A 22 -2.06 -17.68 1.07
N ASP A 23 -3.12 -18.42 1.41
CA ASP A 23 -3.11 -19.45 2.47
C ASP A 23 -2.47 -18.97 3.79
N ASP A 24 -2.95 -17.83 4.31
CA ASP A 24 -2.48 -17.16 5.53
C ASP A 24 -1.00 -16.70 5.52
N GLN A 25 -0.30 -16.88 4.40
CA GLN A 25 1.07 -16.41 4.25
C GLN A 25 1.10 -15.10 3.46
N GLN A 26 1.76 -14.08 4.02
CA GLN A 26 1.98 -12.84 3.28
C GLN A 26 2.95 -13.10 2.12
N ILE A 27 2.54 -12.69 0.93
CA ILE A 27 3.31 -12.84 -0.31
C ILE A 27 3.74 -11.50 -0.90
N LEU A 28 3.09 -10.41 -0.51
CA LEU A 28 3.30 -9.10 -1.11
C LEU A 28 3.26 -8.01 -0.04
N HIS A 29 4.13 -7.01 -0.17
CA HIS A 29 4.16 -5.83 0.66
C HIS A 29 4.51 -4.58 -0.15
N TYR A 30 3.77 -3.51 0.10
CA TYR A 30 4.06 -2.15 -0.30
C TYR A 30 3.72 -1.23 0.85
N ASP A 31 4.54 -0.22 1.08
CA ASP A 31 4.26 0.87 2.01
C ASP A 31 4.57 2.24 1.38
N SER A 32 4.01 3.29 1.97
CA SER A 32 4.16 4.67 1.51
C SER A 32 5.55 5.26 1.73
N GLU A 33 6.42 4.64 2.53
CA GLU A 33 7.77 5.11 2.82
C GLU A 33 8.76 4.63 1.76
N THR A 34 8.77 3.32 1.50
CA THR A 34 9.61 2.68 0.48
C THR A 34 9.06 2.91 -0.93
N ARG A 35 7.74 3.07 -1.06
CA ARG A 35 6.99 3.27 -2.30
C ARG A 35 7.31 2.23 -3.37
N ARG A 36 7.56 1.00 -2.93
CA ARG A 36 7.93 -0.13 -3.79
C ARG A 36 7.13 -1.37 -3.42
N GLN A 37 6.65 -2.09 -4.44
CA GLN A 37 6.05 -3.41 -4.26
C GLN A 37 7.15 -4.46 -4.16
N GLU A 38 7.08 -5.29 -3.14
CA GLU A 38 8.04 -6.37 -2.91
C GLU A 38 7.36 -7.72 -2.67
N GLY A 39 7.98 -8.77 -3.16
CA GLY A 39 7.63 -10.15 -2.82
C GLY A 39 8.11 -10.51 -1.40
N CYS A 40 7.20 -11.04 -0.60
CA CYS A 40 7.50 -11.59 0.71
C CYS A 40 7.81 -13.09 0.58
N GLY A 41 8.96 -13.51 1.09
CA GLY A 41 9.44 -14.89 1.00
C GLY A 41 10.22 -15.19 -0.27
N ASP A 42 11.20 -16.10 -0.16
CA ASP A 42 12.16 -16.38 -1.24
C ASP A 42 11.50 -17.00 -2.48
N TRP A 43 10.46 -17.82 -2.26
CA TRP A 43 9.72 -18.45 -3.35
C TRP A 43 8.89 -17.44 -4.18
N VAL A 44 8.54 -16.26 -3.63
CA VAL A 44 7.81 -15.22 -4.37
C VAL A 44 8.76 -14.32 -5.16
N ARG A 45 9.88 -13.92 -4.55
CA ARG A 45 10.83 -12.95 -5.14
C ARG A 45 11.39 -13.41 -6.50
N GLY A 46 11.54 -14.72 -6.69
CA GLY A 46 11.99 -15.32 -7.95
C GLY A 46 10.88 -15.93 -8.82
N ALA A 47 9.61 -15.80 -8.43
CA ALA A 47 8.50 -16.42 -9.17
C ALA A 47 8.06 -15.64 -10.42
N VAL A 48 8.46 -14.37 -10.53
CA VAL A 48 8.01 -13.46 -11.58
C VAL A 48 9.18 -12.67 -12.15
N ASP A 49 9.00 -12.16 -13.37
CA ASP A 49 9.99 -11.31 -14.02
C ASP A 49 10.15 -9.97 -13.28
N PRO A 50 11.35 -9.36 -13.27
CA PRO A 50 11.59 -8.07 -12.62
C PRO A 50 10.60 -6.97 -13.04
N ASP A 51 10.21 -6.93 -14.33
CA ASP A 51 9.29 -5.94 -14.89
C ASP A 51 7.88 -6.00 -14.26
N PHE A 52 7.49 -7.16 -13.72
CA PHE A 52 6.24 -7.31 -12.99
C PHE A 52 6.22 -6.41 -11.74
N TRP A 53 7.30 -6.42 -10.97
CA TRP A 53 7.41 -5.63 -9.74
C TRP A 53 7.34 -4.12 -10.00
N ASP A 54 7.95 -3.65 -11.09
CA ASP A 54 7.90 -2.24 -11.49
C ASP A 54 6.50 -1.81 -11.93
N LYS A 55 5.74 -2.71 -12.58
CA LYS A 55 4.35 -2.44 -12.96
C LYS A 55 3.44 -2.39 -11.74
N GLU A 56 3.57 -3.34 -10.82
CA GLU A 56 2.78 -3.38 -9.60
C GLU A 56 3.10 -2.18 -8.70
N THR A 57 4.39 -1.81 -8.60
CA THR A 57 4.82 -0.60 -7.88
C THR A 57 4.13 0.66 -8.41
N ARG A 58 4.16 0.89 -9.73
CA ARG A 58 3.49 2.05 -10.35
C ARG A 58 1.99 2.04 -10.12
N THR A 59 1.37 0.86 -10.16
CA THR A 59 -0.06 0.70 -9.86
C THR A 59 -0.35 1.15 -8.43
N LEU A 60 0.40 0.65 -7.44
CA LEU A 60 0.20 0.95 -6.02
C LEU A 60 0.50 2.42 -5.66
N GLN A 61 1.46 3.04 -6.33
CA GLN A 61 1.67 4.49 -6.21
C GLN A 61 0.43 5.29 -6.67
N GLY A 62 -0.26 4.81 -7.71
CA GLY A 62 -1.55 5.37 -8.14
C GLY A 62 -2.66 5.16 -7.11
N TRP A 63 -2.75 3.97 -6.50
CA TRP A 63 -3.70 3.70 -5.42
C TRP A 63 -3.45 4.58 -4.19
N GLN A 64 -2.18 4.77 -3.79
CA GLN A 64 -1.80 5.67 -2.70
C GLN A 64 -2.30 7.09 -2.97
N ALA A 65 -2.02 7.65 -4.15
CA ALA A 65 -2.50 8.98 -4.52
C ALA A 65 -4.04 9.09 -4.53
N GLY A 66 -4.73 8.03 -4.97
CA GLY A 66 -6.18 7.94 -4.89
C GLY A 66 -6.70 7.90 -3.44
N PHE A 67 -5.98 7.23 -2.55
CA PHE A 67 -6.31 7.18 -1.11
C PHE A 67 -6.18 8.55 -0.46
N ASP A 68 -5.12 9.30 -0.78
CA ASP A 68 -4.93 10.67 -0.32
C ASP A 68 -6.09 11.59 -0.75
N ALA A 69 -6.56 11.47 -2.00
CA ALA A 69 -7.71 12.23 -2.50
C ALA A 69 -9.03 11.82 -1.82
N ASN A 70 -9.21 10.52 -1.58
CA ASN A 70 -10.36 9.99 -0.85
C ASN A 70 -10.36 10.47 0.60
N TRP A 71 -9.20 10.59 1.22
CA TRP A 71 -9.08 11.10 2.59
C TRP A 71 -9.63 12.53 2.71
N VAL A 72 -9.20 13.45 1.85
CA VAL A 72 -9.72 14.82 1.80
C VAL A 72 -11.25 14.83 1.59
N THR A 73 -11.74 13.94 0.73
CA THR A 73 -13.18 13.80 0.46
C THR A 73 -13.94 13.32 1.70
N LEU A 74 -13.40 12.34 2.44
CA LEU A 74 -14.00 11.82 3.66
C LEU A 74 -14.01 12.87 4.77
N GLN A 75 -12.91 13.58 4.98
CA GLN A 75 -12.84 14.67 5.97
C GLN A 75 -13.93 15.72 5.72
N TYR A 76 -14.08 16.15 4.47
CA TYR A 76 -15.12 17.09 4.08
C TYR A 76 -16.54 16.53 4.34
N ARG A 77 -16.82 15.30 3.93
CA ARG A 77 -18.16 14.69 4.07
C ARG A 77 -18.60 14.48 5.51
N TYR A 78 -17.66 14.23 6.40
CA TYR A 78 -17.93 13.95 7.81
C TYR A 78 -17.66 15.15 8.73
N ASN A 79 -17.44 16.34 8.18
CA ASN A 79 -17.12 17.56 8.92
C ASN A 79 -15.96 17.35 9.93
N GLN A 80 -14.96 16.57 9.53
CA GLN A 80 -13.76 16.33 10.33
C GLN A 80 -12.71 17.39 9.99
N SER A 81 -12.13 18.02 11.00
CA SER A 81 -10.97 18.90 10.85
C SER A 81 -9.70 18.08 10.60
N GLN A 82 -8.71 18.68 9.92
CA GLN A 82 -7.37 18.09 9.88
C GLN A 82 -6.81 18.06 11.31
N THR A 83 -6.34 16.88 11.74
CA THR A 83 -5.61 16.70 12.99
C THR A 83 -4.18 17.17 12.82
#